data_AF-A0A9Q0J4I0-F1
#
_entry.id   AF-A0A9Q0J4I0-F1
#
_cell.length_a   1.000
_cell.length_b   1.000
_cell.length_c   1.000
_cell.angle_alpha   90.00
_cell.angle_beta   90.00
_cell.angle_gamma   90.00
#
_symmetry.space_group_name_H-M   'P 1'
#
loop_
_entity.id
_entity.type
_entity.pdbx_description
1 polymer ?
#
loop_
_entity_poly.entity_id
_entity_poly.type
_entity_poly.pdbx_seq_one_letter_code
_entity_poly.pdbx_strand_id
1 'polypeptide(L)' 'MVPAKTDKVVKRVTMVATVVASYFLLTADYGPQPNAFDPVKKAILSMQNSVKGYVFGSKIENEVTEAATLSEKEQ' A
#
# COMPACT_ATOMS: atom_id res chain seq x y z
N MET A 1 -25.62 -27.30 12.44
CA MET A 1 -26.52 -26.23 12.86
C MET A 1 -25.69 -24.96 13.01
N VAL A 2 -25.88 -23.97 12.15
CA VAL A 2 -25.16 -22.70 12.25
C VAL A 2 -25.70 -21.99 13.51
N PRO A 3 -24.84 -21.49 14.40
CA PRO A 3 -25.32 -20.83 15.62
C PRO A 3 -26.11 -19.57 15.25
N ALA A 4 -27.21 -19.30 15.95
CA ALA A 4 -28.15 -18.20 15.65
C ALA A 4 -27.50 -16.80 15.60
N LYS A 5 -26.32 -16.64 16.21
CA LYS A 5 -25.51 -15.42 16.13
C LYS A 5 -24.86 -15.27 14.75
N THR A 6 -24.36 -16.36 14.19
CA THR A 6 -23.76 -16.41 12.84
C THR A 6 -24.80 -16.19 11.77
N ASP A 7 -26.03 -16.71 11.90
CA ASP A 7 -27.10 -16.47 10.92
C ASP A 7 -27.43 -14.98 10.74
N LYS A 8 -27.42 -14.21 11.84
CA LYS A 8 -27.64 -12.75 11.78
C LYS A 8 -26.50 -12.03 11.04
N VAL A 9 -25.27 -12.47 11.26
CA VAL A 9 -24.09 -11.90 10.59
C VAL A 9 -24.11 -12.24 9.11
N VAL A 10 -24.31 -13.51 8.76
CA VAL A 10 -24.38 -13.99 7.38
C VAL A 10 -25.47 -13.22 6.63
N LYS A 11 -26.67 -13.07 7.19
CA LYS A 11 -27.76 -12.35 6.52
C LYS A 11 -27.42 -10.89 6.21
N ARG A 12 -26.73 -10.19 7.11
CA ARG A 12 -26.27 -8.81 6.89
C ARG A 12 -25.17 -8.74 5.84
N VAL A 13 -24.17 -9.62 5.96
CA VAL A 13 -23.06 -9.69 5.01
C VAL A 13 -23.56 -10.01 3.62
N THR A 14 -24.48 -10.96 3.46
CA THR A 14 -25.09 -11.29 2.17
C THR A 14 -25.82 -10.09 1.59
N MET A 15 -26.62 -9.35 2.38
CA MET A 15 -27.31 -8.15 1.89
C MET A 15 -26.32 -7.08 1.40
N VAL A 16 -25.27 -6.80 2.18
CA VAL A 16 -24.23 -5.83 1.79
C VAL A 16 -23.45 -6.31 0.58
N ALA A 17 -23.07 -7.59 0.55
CA ALA A 17 -22.36 -8.21 -0.57
C ALA A 17 -23.18 -8.14 -1.85
N THR A 18 -24.50 -8.37 -1.79
CA THR A 18 -25.39 -8.21 -2.94
C THR A 18 -25.40 -6.77 -3.43
N VAL A 19 -25.55 -5.78 -2.56
CA VAL A 19 -25.51 -4.36 -2.97
C VAL A 19 -24.18 -3.99 -3.60
N VAL A 20 -23.06 -4.41 -3.00
CA VAL A 20 -21.71 -4.16 -3.52
C VAL A 20 -21.50 -4.85 -4.87
N ALA A 21 -21.93 -6.12 -5.01
CA ALA A 21 -21.84 -6.86 -6.27
C ALA A 21 -22.72 -6.22 -7.35
N SER A 22 -23.94 -5.81 -7.03
CA SER A 22 -24.82 -5.09 -7.95
C SER A 22 -24.22 -3.75 -8.39
N TYR A 23 -23.63 -2.99 -7.46
CA TYR A 23 -22.92 -1.75 -7.79
C TYR A 23 -21.71 -2.03 -8.68
N PHE A 24 -20.93 -3.08 -8.37
CA PHE A 24 -19.77 -3.48 -9.16
C PHE A 24 -20.15 -3.91 -10.58
N LEU A 25 -21.20 -4.73 -10.74
CA LEU A 25 -21.70 -5.14 -12.06
C LEU A 25 -22.30 -3.97 -12.84
N LEU A 26 -23.05 -3.08 -12.17
CA LEU A 26 -23.62 -1.89 -12.80
C LEU A 26 -22.53 -0.91 -13.26
N THR A 27 -21.47 -0.75 -12.47
CA THR A 27 -20.31 0.04 -12.85
C THR A 27 -19.28 -0.76 -13.67
N ALA A 28 -19.50 -2.05 -13.95
CA ALA A 28 -18.52 -2.85 -14.68
C ALA A 28 -18.38 -2.41 -16.14
N ASP A 29 -19.49 -1.97 -16.75
CA ASP A 29 -19.50 -1.38 -18.09
C ASP A 29 -18.95 0.06 -18.12
N TYR A 30 -18.91 0.72 -16.96
CA TYR A 30 -18.27 2.02 -16.78
C TYR A 30 -16.80 1.78 -16.41
N GLY A 31 -15.95 1.69 -17.43
CA GLY A 31 -14.51 1.46 -17.26
C GLY A 31 -13.89 2.33 -16.15
N PRO A 32 -12.82 1.86 -15.50
CA PRO A 32 -12.27 2.49 -14.31
C PRO A 32 -12.03 3.98 -14.54
N GLN A 33 -12.72 4.83 -13.77
CA GLN A 33 -12.51 6.28 -13.83
C GLN A 33 -11.03 6.57 -13.57
N PRO A 34 -10.37 7.37 -14.42
CA PRO A 34 -8.92 7.55 -14.39
C PRO A 34 -8.43 8.11 -13.05
N ASN A 35 -9.28 8.82 -12.30
CA ASN A 35 -8.86 9.59 -11.13
C ASN A 35 -9.27 8.96 -9.78
N ALA A 36 -10.04 7.86 -9.78
CA ALA A 36 -10.55 7.26 -8.54
C ALA A 36 -9.46 6.52 -7.75
N PHE A 37 -8.46 5.97 -8.44
CA PHE A 37 -7.37 5.21 -7.85
C PHE A 37 -6.02 5.92 -7.93
N ASP A 38 -5.96 7.16 -8.44
CA ASP A 38 -4.72 7.93 -8.53
C ASP A 38 -4.02 8.12 -7.17
N PRO A 39 -4.74 8.44 -6.07
CA PRO A 39 -4.10 8.57 -4.75
C PRO A 39 -3.54 7.23 -4.26
N VAL A 40 -4.27 6.13 -4.51
CA VAL A 40 -3.89 4.78 -4.05
C VAL A 40 -2.72 4.24 -4.86
N LYS A 41 -2.72 4.41 -6.19
CA LYS A 41 -1.61 4.05 -7.07
C LYS A 41 -0.35 4.83 -6.70
N LYS A 42 -0.47 6.14 -6.45
CA LYS A 42 0.65 6.98 -5.98
C LYS A 42 1.17 6.54 -4.62
N ALA A 43 0.27 6.20 -3.68
CA ALA A 43 0.67 5.70 -2.37
C ALA A 43 1.42 4.36 -2.47
N ILE A 44 0.92 3.42 -3.29
CA ILE A 44 1.56 2.12 -3.52
C ILE A 44 2.91 2.26 -4.23
N LEU A 45 3.01 3.14 -5.24
CA LEU A 45 4.28 3.43 -5.92
C LEU A 45 5.29 4.13 -5.00
N SER A 46 4.84 5.09 -4.18
CA SER A 46 5.66 5.76 -3.19
C SER A 46 6.19 4.79 -2.13
N MET A 47 5.33 3.87 -1.67
CA MET A 47 5.71 2.83 -0.71
C MET A 47 6.66 1.79 -1.34
N GLN A 48 6.46 1.41 -2.60
CA GLN A 48 7.42 0.57 -3.33
C GLN A 48 8.80 1.23 -3.43
N ASN A 49 8.87 2.52 -3.74
CA ASN A 49 10.16 3.23 -3.78
C ASN A 49 10.78 3.39 -2.38
N SER A 50 9.97 3.61 -1.34
CA SER A 50 10.44 3.76 0.04
C SER A 50 10.93 2.44 0.64
N VAL A 51 10.24 1.31 0.39
CA VAL A 51 10.66 -0.02 0.84
C VAL A 51 11.86 -0.53 0.04
N LYS A 52 11.98 -0.19 -1.25
CA LYS A 52 13.21 -0.46 -2.01
C LYS A 52 14.41 0.25 -1.37
N GLY A 53 14.28 1.47 -0.89
CA GLY A 53 15.34 2.16 -0.12
C GLY A 53 15.63 1.50 1.24
N TYR A 54 14.59 1.02 1.94
CA TYR A 54 14.73 0.39 3.26
C TYR A 54 15.35 -1.03 3.20
N VAL A 55 15.03 -1.81 2.16
CA VAL A 55 15.55 -3.19 1.99
C VAL A 55 16.95 -3.19 1.35
N PHE A 56 17.32 -2.16 0.58
CA PHE A 56 18.61 -2.10 -0.12
C PHE A 56 19.70 -1.28 0.60
N GLY A 57 19.45 -0.74 1.80
CA GLY A 57 20.29 0.37 2.28
C GLY A 57 20.42 0.59 3.78
N SER A 58 20.42 -0.45 4.63
CA SER A 58 21.08 -0.36 5.96
C SER A 58 22.60 -0.57 5.89
N LYS A 59 23.21 -0.32 4.73
CA LYS A 59 24.67 -0.34 4.52
C LYS A 59 25.15 0.91 3.78
N ILE A 60 24.75 2.09 4.23
CA ILE A 60 25.48 3.36 3.96
C ILE A 60 25.41 4.25 5.22
N GLU A 61 25.73 3.70 6.40
CA GLU A 61 26.02 4.51 7.60
C GLU A 61 27.46 4.32 8.10
N ASN A 62 28.32 3.58 7.38
CA ASN A 62 29.72 3.36 7.75
C ASN A 62 30.75 3.87 6.72
N GLU A 63 30.36 4.67 5.72
CA GLU A 63 31.29 5.21 4.71
C GLU A 63 31.25 6.75 4.57
N VAL A 64 30.77 7.48 5.59
CA VAL A 64 30.86 8.96 5.62
C VAL A 64 31.73 9.47 6.78
N THR A 65 32.21 8.60 7.67
CA THR A 65 33.03 9.02 8.83
C THR A 65 34.54 8.80 8.64
N GLU A 66 34.99 8.17 7.54
CA GLU A 66 36.41 7.87 7.30
C GLU A 66 36.93 8.43 5.96
N ALA A 67 36.39 9.56 5.51
CA ALA A 67 36.95 10.35 4.41
C ALA A 67 37.26 11.81 4.80
N ALA A 68 37.03 12.18 6.08
CA ALA A 68 37.20 13.54 6.58
C ALA A 68 38.43 13.74 7.49
N THR A 69 39.24 12.72 7.76
CA THR A 69 40.38 12.80 8.70
C THR A 69 41.77 12.61 8.09
N LEU A 70 41.94 12.73 6.77
CA LEU A 70 43.24 12.63 6.11
C LEU A 70 43.67 13.83 5.26
N SER A 71 42.92 14.95 5.30
CA SER A 71 43.33 16.18 4.60
C SER A 71 43.85 17.29 5.52
N GLU A 72 44.01 17.03 6.83
CA GLU A 72 44.56 18.00 7.80
C GLU A 72 46.04 17.71 8.11
N LYS A 73 46.86 17.55 7.05
CA LYS A 73 48.32 17.38 7.20
C LYS A 73 49.19 17.98 6.10
N GLU A 74 48.72 19.03 5.44
CA GLU A 74 49.54 19.90 4.60
C GLU A 74 49.14 21.36 4.84
N GLN A 75 49.50 21.89 6.01
CA GLN A 75 49.88 23.29 6.26
C GLN A 75 50.61 23.42 7.59
#